data_AF-A0A958IYJ5-F1
#
_entry.id   AF-A0A958IYJ5-F1
#
_cell.length_a   1.000
_cell.length_b   1.000
_cell.length_c   1.000
_cell.angle_alpha   90.00
_cell.angle_beta   90.00
_cell.angle_gamma   90.00
#
_symmetry.space_group_name_H-M   'P 1'
#
loop_
_entity.id
_entity.type
_entity.pdbx_description
1 polymer ?
#
loop_
_entity_poly.entity_id
_entity_poly.type
_entity_poly.pdbx_seq_one_letter_code
_entity_poly.pdbx_strand_id
1 'polypeptide(L)'
;MKNKFLLGIALRRNALNMAAICMILAGGSAVFAQNEATLEKYFEGKMVEVRIDMPATQEGIDVHPRSEKPVDFDEYSSRIKKHGVALYVGDQIMITKVKLKGKHLEFQLGGGGYGTFWDDTGDVSATYADKTEREKNLEKAVKKEKDPKKKKEMEEELDDLRHKRDRENERREADAREATARKRAEIRDKAAQ
;
A
#
# COMPACT_ATOMS: atom_id res chain seq x y z
N MET A 1 82.35 -24.99 23.17
CA MET A 1 82.89 -23.69 23.64
C MET A 1 82.44 -22.61 22.66
N LYS A 2 81.85 -21.50 23.17
CA LYS A 2 81.84 -20.11 22.64
C LYS A 2 81.28 -19.91 21.21
N ASN A 3 80.47 -18.92 20.82
CA ASN A 3 79.89 -17.68 21.36
C ASN A 3 78.79 -17.29 20.33
N LYS A 4 77.55 -16.94 20.69
CA LYS A 4 77.04 -15.63 21.15
C LYS A 4 77.02 -14.50 20.08
N PHE A 5 75.84 -13.88 19.99
CA PHE A 5 75.51 -12.47 19.64
C PHE A 5 75.53 -12.08 18.15
N LEU A 6 74.78 -11.10 17.65
CA LEU A 6 73.50 -10.40 17.95
C LEU A 6 73.40 -9.33 16.84
N LEU A 7 72.16 -8.99 16.45
CA LEU A 7 71.72 -7.65 16.02
C LEU A 7 72.27 -7.02 14.71
N GLY A 8 71.36 -6.41 13.93
CA GLY A 8 71.73 -5.34 13.00
C GLY A 8 70.79 -5.16 11.80
N ILE A 9 69.75 -4.36 11.97
CA ILE A 9 68.83 -3.89 10.92
C ILE A 9 69.52 -2.81 10.07
N ALA A 10 69.38 -2.84 8.74
CA ALA A 10 69.37 -1.63 7.91
C ALA A 10 68.68 -1.85 6.54
N LEU A 11 67.59 -1.11 6.34
CA LEU A 11 66.86 -0.84 5.10
C LEU A 11 67.77 -0.57 3.89
N ARG A 12 67.40 -1.07 2.69
CA ARG A 12 67.28 -0.27 1.46
C ARG A 12 66.23 -0.84 0.49
N ARG A 13 65.59 0.10 -0.21
CA ARG A 13 64.42 -0.02 -1.07
C ARG A 13 64.74 -0.63 -2.45
N ASN A 14 63.70 -1.27 -2.98
CA ASN A 14 63.34 -1.42 -4.40
C ASN A 14 64.08 -2.47 -5.24
N ALA A 15 63.32 -3.54 -5.49
CA ALA A 15 62.93 -4.04 -6.81
C ALA A 15 63.14 -5.55 -6.87
N LEU A 16 62.09 -6.33 -6.62
CA LEU A 16 61.89 -7.62 -7.29
C LEU A 16 60.44 -8.07 -7.13
N ASN A 17 59.71 -7.96 -8.24
CA ASN A 17 58.79 -8.94 -8.81
C ASN A 17 57.84 -9.77 -7.92
N MET A 18 56.59 -9.72 -8.39
CA MET A 18 55.66 -10.83 -8.57
C MET A 18 54.75 -11.24 -7.41
N ALA A 19 53.46 -10.98 -7.67
CA ALA A 19 52.36 -11.91 -7.46
C ALA A 19 52.06 -12.31 -6.01
N ALA A 20 51.27 -11.47 -5.35
CA ALA A 20 50.22 -11.96 -4.48
C ALA A 20 48.90 -11.34 -4.97
N ILE A 21 48.16 -12.14 -5.75
CA ILE A 21 46.75 -11.94 -6.05
C ILE A 21 46.03 -11.96 -4.70
N CYS A 22 45.79 -10.78 -4.12
CA CYS A 22 44.76 -10.64 -3.09
C CYS A 22 43.42 -10.72 -3.81
N MET A 23 42.94 -11.96 -3.88
CA MET A 23 41.58 -12.34 -4.23
C MET A 23 40.63 -11.61 -3.27
N ILE A 24 40.09 -10.46 -3.69
CA ILE A 24 38.92 -9.83 -3.07
C ILE A 24 37.71 -10.67 -3.48
N LEU A 25 37.53 -11.79 -2.79
CA LEU A 25 36.32 -12.61 -2.84
C LEU A 25 35.87 -12.89 -1.41
N ALA A 26 35.22 -11.91 -0.78
CA ALA A 26 34.32 -12.07 0.36
C ALA A 26 33.73 -10.68 0.69
N GLY A 27 32.43 -10.41 0.63
CA GLY A 27 31.31 -11.26 0.26
C GLY A 27 30.30 -10.43 -0.51
N GLY A 28 29.64 -11.08 -1.46
CA GLY A 28 28.42 -10.54 -2.04
C GLY A 28 27.46 -10.21 -0.91
N SER A 29 26.95 -8.98 -0.91
CA SER A 29 25.74 -8.67 -0.16
C SER A 29 24.67 -9.61 -0.70
N ALA A 30 24.38 -10.69 0.03
CA ALA A 30 23.17 -11.45 -0.19
C ALA A 30 22.01 -10.50 0.07
N VAL A 31 21.53 -9.84 -0.99
CA VAL A 31 20.27 -9.08 -0.99
C VAL A 31 19.14 -10.11 -0.96
N PHE A 32 19.03 -10.89 0.11
CA PHE A 32 17.97 -11.89 0.28
C PHE A 32 17.69 -12.14 1.76
N ALA A 33 17.12 -11.14 2.40
CA ALA A 33 16.12 -11.27 3.47
C ALA A 33 15.73 -9.85 3.89
N GLN A 34 14.70 -9.28 3.26
CA GLN A 34 13.98 -8.22 3.94
C GLN A 34 13.28 -8.91 5.12
N ASN A 35 13.86 -8.79 6.32
CA ASN A 35 13.23 -9.32 7.52
C ASN A 35 11.91 -8.56 7.75
N GLU A 36 10.94 -9.23 8.37
CA GLU A 36 9.60 -8.67 8.60
C GLU A 36 9.68 -7.30 9.30
N ALA A 37 10.53 -7.15 10.31
CA ALA A 37 10.75 -5.87 10.99
C ALA A 37 11.21 -4.72 10.06
N THR A 38 11.97 -5.00 9.01
CA THR A 38 12.37 -3.99 8.02
C THR A 38 11.20 -3.63 7.11
N LEU A 39 10.36 -4.61 6.75
CA LEU A 39 9.17 -4.39 5.95
C LEU A 39 8.13 -3.57 6.72
N GLU A 40 7.84 -3.96 7.96
CA GLU A 40 6.96 -3.23 8.88
C GLU A 40 7.43 -1.78 9.01
N LYS A 41 8.69 -1.57 9.41
CA LYS A 41 9.28 -0.22 9.56
C LYS A 41 9.23 0.61 8.29
N TYR A 42 9.33 -0.03 7.12
CA TYR A 42 9.34 0.70 5.86
C TYR A 42 7.93 1.04 5.36
N PHE A 43 6.96 0.15 5.53
CA PHE A 43 5.65 0.27 4.90
C PHE A 43 4.55 0.76 5.84
N GLU A 44 4.57 0.38 7.11
CA GLU A 44 3.53 0.79 8.05
C GLU A 44 3.50 2.30 8.23
N GLY A 45 2.29 2.86 8.29
CA GLY A 45 2.05 4.30 8.37
C GLY A 45 2.17 5.04 7.04
N LYS A 46 2.57 4.38 5.94
CA LYS A 46 2.59 5.01 4.61
C LYS A 46 1.20 5.01 3.98
N MET A 47 0.89 6.12 3.30
CA MET A 47 -0.28 6.23 2.44
C MET A 47 -0.01 5.57 1.10
N VAL A 48 -0.95 4.77 0.62
CA VAL A 48 -0.96 4.16 -0.71
C VAL A 48 -2.28 4.45 -1.41
N GLU A 49 -2.26 4.44 -2.73
CA GLU A 49 -3.45 4.62 -3.56
C GLU A 49 -3.93 3.26 -4.05
N VAL A 50 -5.21 2.96 -3.84
CA VAL A 50 -5.87 1.75 -4.33
C VAL A 50 -5.98 1.82 -5.86
N ARG A 51 -5.45 0.81 -6.56
CA ARG A 51 -5.42 0.80 -8.05
C ARG A 51 -6.53 -0.02 -8.70
N ILE A 52 -7.20 -0.87 -7.92
CA ILE A 52 -8.33 -1.71 -8.31
C ILE A 52 -9.27 -1.78 -7.10
N ASP A 53 -10.58 -1.82 -7.32
CA ASP A 53 -11.54 -1.85 -6.21
C ASP A 53 -11.27 -3.05 -5.30
N MET A 54 -11.17 -2.85 -3.99
CA MET A 54 -10.94 -3.92 -3.03
C MET A 54 -12.26 -4.53 -2.58
N PRO A 55 -12.40 -5.87 -2.57
CA PRO A 55 -13.60 -6.51 -2.10
C PRO A 55 -13.79 -6.32 -0.59
N ALA A 56 -15.03 -6.23 -0.14
CA ALA A 56 -15.38 -6.11 1.26
C ALA A 56 -15.32 -7.46 1.99
N THR A 57 -14.11 -8.03 2.08
CA THR A 57 -13.83 -9.32 2.71
C THR A 57 -12.43 -9.32 3.34
N GLN A 58 -12.18 -10.22 4.29
CA GLN A 58 -10.88 -10.40 4.94
C GLN A 58 -9.81 -10.98 3.98
N GLU A 59 -10.22 -11.65 2.91
CA GLU A 59 -9.31 -12.29 1.95
C GLU A 59 -8.58 -11.30 1.05
N GLY A 60 -9.13 -10.09 0.83
CA GLY A 60 -8.52 -9.07 -0.02
C GLY A 60 -8.33 -9.50 -1.48
N ILE A 61 -7.18 -9.15 -2.07
CA ILE A 61 -6.78 -9.50 -3.45
C ILE A 61 -5.34 -10.02 -3.44
N ASP A 62 -5.12 -11.15 -4.10
CA ASP A 62 -3.78 -11.72 -4.27
C ASP A 62 -3.10 -11.18 -5.53
N VAL A 63 -1.86 -10.70 -5.35
CA VAL A 63 -1.04 -10.16 -6.45
C VAL A 63 0.23 -10.99 -6.59
N HIS A 64 0.52 -11.40 -7.84
CA HIS A 64 1.66 -12.22 -8.24
C HIS A 64 2.57 -11.42 -9.20
N PRO A 65 3.46 -10.54 -8.71
CA PRO A 65 4.18 -9.57 -9.54
C PRO A 65 5.08 -10.16 -10.63
N ARG A 66 5.44 -11.45 -10.51
CA ARG A 66 6.30 -12.17 -11.46
C ARG A 66 5.53 -13.08 -12.41
N SER A 67 4.20 -13.12 -12.32
CA SER A 67 3.33 -13.89 -13.20
C SER A 67 2.95 -13.07 -14.43
N GLU A 68 2.72 -13.73 -15.57
CA GLU A 68 2.10 -13.10 -16.76
C GLU A 68 0.69 -12.57 -16.45
N LYS A 69 0.02 -13.19 -15.48
CA LYS A 69 -1.26 -12.75 -14.91
C LYS A 69 -1.05 -12.42 -13.44
N PRO A 70 -0.75 -11.14 -13.10
CA PRO A 70 -0.49 -10.76 -11.72
C PRO A 70 -1.71 -10.86 -10.81
N VAL A 71 -2.93 -10.80 -11.36
CA VAL A 71 -4.18 -10.91 -10.60
C VAL A 71 -5.08 -11.93 -11.30
N ASP A 72 -5.76 -12.75 -10.51
CA ASP A 72 -6.85 -13.60 -11.00
C ASP A 72 -8.14 -12.77 -11.05
N PHE A 73 -8.53 -12.35 -12.26
CA PHE A 73 -9.70 -11.50 -12.45
C PHE A 73 -11.03 -12.24 -12.31
N ASP A 74 -11.04 -13.56 -12.46
CA ASP A 74 -12.26 -14.37 -12.30
C ASP A 74 -12.60 -14.50 -10.82
N GLU A 75 -11.61 -14.83 -9.99
CA GLU A 75 -11.74 -14.84 -8.53
C GLU A 75 -12.06 -13.45 -7.98
N TYR A 76 -11.32 -12.43 -8.43
CA TYR A 76 -11.59 -11.04 -8.10
C TYR A 76 -13.05 -10.64 -8.36
N SER A 77 -13.54 -10.90 -9.58
CA SER A 77 -14.91 -10.56 -9.98
C SER A 77 -15.95 -11.30 -9.13
N SER A 78 -15.67 -12.55 -8.77
CA SER A 78 -16.51 -13.33 -7.86
C SER A 78 -16.58 -12.70 -6.47
N ARG A 79 -15.43 -12.31 -5.91
CA ARG A 79 -15.35 -11.64 -4.59
C ARG A 79 -16.10 -10.31 -4.59
N ILE A 80 -15.95 -9.48 -5.63
CA ILE A 80 -16.68 -8.21 -5.76
C ILE A 80 -18.20 -8.45 -5.83
N LYS A 81 -18.67 -9.38 -6.67
CA LYS A 81 -20.11 -9.69 -6.76
C LYS A 81 -20.67 -10.21 -5.44
N LYS A 82 -19.89 -11.03 -4.74
CA LYS A 82 -20.33 -11.68 -3.50
C LYS A 82 -20.29 -10.74 -2.31
N HIS A 83 -19.28 -9.89 -2.19
CA HIS A 83 -19.02 -9.11 -0.98
C HIS A 83 -19.25 -7.60 -1.16
N GLY A 84 -19.29 -7.10 -2.38
CA GLY A 84 -19.28 -5.66 -2.67
C GLY A 84 -17.87 -5.08 -2.58
N VAL A 85 -17.77 -3.76 -2.76
CA VAL A 85 -16.53 -2.99 -2.72
C VAL A 85 -16.37 -2.34 -1.34
N ALA A 86 -15.19 -2.46 -0.74
CA ALA A 86 -14.83 -1.80 0.51
C ALA A 86 -13.91 -0.59 0.32
N LEU A 87 -13.00 -0.65 -0.64
CA LEU A 87 -12.16 0.47 -1.05
C LEU A 87 -12.27 0.61 -2.56
N TYR A 88 -12.48 1.83 -3.02
CA TYR A 88 -12.60 2.11 -4.44
C TYR A 88 -11.24 2.50 -5.02
N VAL A 89 -11.08 2.30 -6.32
CA VAL A 89 -9.94 2.82 -7.07
C VAL A 89 -9.76 4.33 -6.82
N GLY A 90 -8.51 4.73 -6.56
CA GLY A 90 -8.13 6.10 -6.25
C GLY A 90 -8.17 6.44 -4.76
N ASP A 91 -8.76 5.61 -3.90
CA ASP A 91 -8.78 5.85 -2.46
C ASP A 91 -7.34 5.87 -1.91
N GLN A 92 -7.00 6.92 -1.15
CA GLN A 92 -5.75 6.98 -0.40
C GLN A 92 -5.93 6.37 0.98
N ILE A 93 -5.22 5.28 1.24
CA ILE A 93 -5.35 4.52 2.48
C ILE A 93 -4.00 4.23 3.12
N MET A 94 -3.96 4.23 4.45
CA MET A 94 -2.75 3.92 5.21
C MET A 94 -2.54 2.41 5.28
N ILE A 95 -1.29 1.97 5.11
CA ILE A 95 -0.87 0.62 5.49
C ILE A 95 -0.79 0.57 7.01
N THR A 96 -1.66 -0.22 7.64
CA THR A 96 -1.71 -0.37 9.10
C THR A 96 -0.80 -1.48 9.59
N LYS A 97 -0.63 -2.52 8.79
CA LYS A 97 0.21 -3.65 9.16
C LYS A 97 0.81 -4.35 7.96
N VAL A 98 2.01 -4.89 8.12
CA VAL A 98 2.64 -5.77 7.14
C VAL A 98 3.01 -7.09 7.80
N LYS A 99 2.70 -8.21 7.16
CA LYS A 99 3.06 -9.55 7.67
C LYS A 99 3.76 -10.38 6.62
N LEU A 100 4.84 -11.06 7.01
CA LEU A 100 5.54 -12.01 6.16
C LEU A 100 5.11 -13.45 6.52
N LYS A 101 4.26 -14.06 5.69
CA LYS A 101 3.74 -15.42 5.89
C LYS A 101 4.37 -16.38 4.87
N GLY A 102 5.48 -17.00 5.25
CA GLY A 102 6.19 -17.95 4.38
C GLY A 102 6.69 -17.27 3.10
N LYS A 103 5.96 -17.45 1.99
CA LYS A 103 6.25 -16.84 0.69
C LYS A 103 5.34 -15.66 0.34
N HIS A 104 4.42 -15.28 1.23
CA HIS A 104 3.44 -14.22 1.01
C HIS A 104 3.74 -13.01 1.88
N LEU A 105 3.57 -11.82 1.28
CA LEU A 105 3.61 -10.55 1.99
C LEU A 105 2.20 -9.98 2.03
N GLU A 106 1.62 -9.90 3.22
CA GLU A 106 0.26 -9.40 3.45
C GLU A 106 0.32 -7.95 3.89
N PHE A 107 -0.43 -7.10 3.19
CA PHE A 107 -0.61 -5.69 3.54
C PHE A 107 -2.02 -5.50 4.09
N GLN A 108 -2.12 -4.93 5.29
CA GLN A 108 -3.39 -4.56 5.88
C GLN A 108 -3.59 -3.06 5.67
N LEU A 109 -4.74 -2.70 5.12
CA LEU A 109 -5.11 -1.34 4.79
C LEU A 109 -6.11 -0.84 5.83
N GLY A 110 -5.96 0.40 6.27
CA GLY A 110 -6.78 1.03 7.31
C GLY A 110 -8.21 1.38 6.90
N GLY A 111 -8.77 0.73 5.89
CA GLY A 111 -10.08 1.05 5.34
C GLY A 111 -10.76 -0.20 4.77
N GLY A 112 -12.07 -0.27 4.95
CA GLY A 112 -12.88 -1.44 4.56
C GLY A 112 -13.42 -2.24 5.73
N GLY A 113 -13.08 -1.89 6.98
CA GLY A 113 -13.76 -2.33 8.19
C GLY A 113 -13.74 -3.83 8.51
N TYR A 114 -13.35 -4.74 7.61
CA TYR A 114 -13.36 -6.19 7.84
C TYR A 114 -12.31 -6.69 8.85
N GLY A 115 -11.38 -5.82 9.27
CA GLY A 115 -10.52 -5.98 10.45
C GLY A 115 -9.57 -7.18 10.43
N THR A 116 -8.61 -7.20 11.36
CA THR A 116 -7.95 -8.44 11.78
C THR A 116 -8.79 -9.15 12.84
N PHE A 117 -8.66 -10.48 12.91
CA PHE A 117 -9.29 -11.39 13.90
C PHE A 117 -9.34 -10.91 15.37
N TRP A 118 -8.53 -9.92 15.77
CA TRP A 118 -8.49 -9.37 17.13
C TRP A 118 -9.18 -8.00 17.31
N ASP A 119 -9.55 -7.31 16.23
CA ASP A 119 -10.17 -5.96 16.25
C ASP A 119 -11.32 -5.88 15.24
N ASP A 120 -12.17 -6.91 15.26
CA ASP A 120 -13.36 -6.95 14.42
C ASP A 120 -14.55 -6.34 15.19
N THR A 121 -14.78 -5.04 14.97
CA THR A 121 -15.91 -4.30 15.55
C THR A 121 -17.24 -4.54 14.82
N GLY A 122 -17.25 -5.34 13.76
CA GLY A 122 -18.45 -5.63 12.97
C GLY A 122 -18.94 -4.50 12.05
N ASP A 123 -18.26 -3.35 12.02
CA ASP A 123 -18.66 -2.18 11.23
C ASP A 123 -17.74 -1.94 10.03
N VAL A 124 -18.33 -1.53 8.90
CA VAL A 124 -17.64 -1.15 7.67
C VAL A 124 -17.82 0.34 7.42
N SER A 125 -16.72 1.09 7.36
CA SER A 125 -16.73 2.52 7.03
C SER A 125 -16.68 2.74 5.53
N ALA A 126 -17.45 3.73 5.06
CA ALA A 126 -17.35 4.22 3.69
C ALA A 126 -16.13 5.12 3.52
N THR A 127 -15.45 5.00 2.38
CA THR A 127 -14.47 6.00 1.92
C THR A 127 -15.17 7.08 1.10
N TYR A 128 -14.87 8.34 1.36
CA TYR A 128 -15.43 9.46 0.60
C TYR A 128 -14.59 9.75 -0.63
N ALA A 129 -15.24 10.02 -1.76
CA ALA A 129 -14.57 10.43 -2.99
C ALA A 129 -13.90 11.79 -2.80
N ASP A 130 -12.63 11.88 -3.20
CA ASP A 130 -11.88 13.13 -3.19
C ASP A 130 -12.36 14.12 -4.25
N LYS A 131 -12.07 15.41 -4.02
CA LYS A 131 -12.28 16.45 -5.04
C LYS A 131 -11.44 16.16 -6.27
N THR A 132 -12.07 16.20 -7.45
CA THR A 132 -11.36 16.09 -8.72
C THR A 132 -10.45 17.30 -8.94
N GLU A 133 -9.39 17.14 -9.75
CA GLU A 133 -8.54 18.27 -10.14
C GLU A 133 -9.34 19.36 -10.87
N ARG A 134 -10.38 18.97 -11.63
CA ARG A 134 -11.31 19.93 -12.26
C ARG A 134 -12.05 20.76 -11.21
N GLU A 135 -12.61 20.12 -10.18
CA GLU A 135 -13.29 20.80 -9.08
C GLU A 135 -12.35 21.81 -8.38
N LYS A 136 -11.13 21.36 -8.03
CA LYS A 136 -10.11 22.22 -7.40
C LYS A 136 -9.73 23.41 -8.30
N ASN A 137 -9.63 23.19 -9.60
CA ASN A 137 -9.27 24.24 -10.56
C ASN A 137 -10.42 25.23 -10.79
N LEU A 138 -11.66 24.77 -10.88
CA LEU A 138 -12.85 25.61 -10.96
C LEU A 138 -13.01 26.48 -9.71
N GLU A 139 -12.81 25.92 -8.51
CA GLU A 139 -12.82 26.69 -7.25
C GLU A 139 -11.79 27.83 -7.27
N LYS A 140 -10.61 27.59 -7.83
CA LYS A 140 -9.57 28.62 -8.00
C LYS A 140 -9.95 29.63 -9.09
N ALA A 141 -10.59 29.20 -10.18
CA ALA A 141 -10.99 30.03 -11.30
C ALA A 141 -12.13 30.98 -10.95
N VAL A 142 -13.20 30.47 -10.32
CA VAL A 142 -14.36 31.25 -9.83
C VAL A 142 -13.93 32.39 -8.92
N LYS A 143 -12.93 32.16 -8.05
CA LYS A 143 -12.39 33.19 -7.14
C LYS A 143 -11.67 34.32 -7.87
N LYS A 144 -11.09 34.07 -9.04
CA LYS A 144 -10.30 35.02 -9.80
C LYS A 144 -11.08 35.70 -10.93
N GLU A 145 -12.20 35.10 -11.34
CA GLU A 145 -13.03 35.59 -12.44
C GLU A 145 -13.76 36.88 -12.07
N LYS A 146 -13.76 37.83 -13.00
CA LYS A 146 -14.38 39.15 -12.86
C LYS A 146 -15.63 39.29 -13.71
N ASP A 147 -15.74 38.53 -14.81
CA ASP A 147 -16.92 38.51 -15.65
C ASP A 147 -18.06 37.72 -14.97
N PRO A 148 -19.20 38.37 -14.63
CA PRO A 148 -20.29 37.71 -13.91
C PRO A 148 -20.90 36.55 -14.69
N LYS A 149 -20.93 36.61 -16.03
CA LYS A 149 -21.52 35.54 -16.83
C LYS A 149 -20.65 34.29 -16.80
N LYS A 150 -19.34 34.45 -17.04
CA LYS A 150 -18.38 33.34 -16.98
C LYS A 150 -18.26 32.76 -15.58
N LYS A 151 -18.31 33.62 -14.57
CA LYS A 151 -18.32 33.18 -13.17
C LYS A 151 -19.51 32.29 -12.88
N LYS A 152 -20.72 32.69 -13.32
CA LYS A 152 -21.94 31.89 -13.16
C LYS A 152 -21.83 30.53 -13.86
N GLU A 153 -21.34 30.50 -15.11
CA GLU A 153 -21.13 29.24 -15.85
C GLU A 153 -20.15 28.30 -15.12
N MET A 154 -19.06 28.83 -14.56
CA MET A 154 -18.11 28.03 -13.77
C MET A 154 -18.67 27.57 -12.41
N GLU A 155 -19.53 28.37 -11.79
CA GLU A 155 -20.22 27.99 -10.54
C GLU A 155 -21.24 26.86 -10.80
N GLU A 156 -22.00 26.92 -11.89
CA GLU A 156 -22.91 25.85 -12.31
C GLU A 156 -22.15 24.53 -12.58
N GLU A 157 -21.01 24.59 -13.29
CA GLU A 157 -20.19 23.39 -13.52
C GLU A 157 -19.60 22.83 -12.20
N LEU A 158 -19.18 23.72 -11.29
CA LEU A 158 -18.67 23.31 -9.98
C LEU A 158 -19.75 22.62 -9.13
N ASP A 159 -20.98 23.13 -9.18
CA ASP A 159 -22.13 22.55 -8.48
C ASP A 159 -22.49 21.17 -9.05
N ASP A 160 -22.50 21.03 -10.38
CA ASP A 160 -22.70 19.74 -11.05
C ASP A 160 -21.66 18.70 -10.63
N LEU A 161 -20.39 19.09 -10.50
CA LEU A 161 -19.32 18.20 -10.05
C LEU A 161 -19.49 17.80 -8.58
N ARG A 162 -19.88 18.74 -7.72
CA ARG A 162 -20.19 18.46 -6.31
C ARG A 162 -21.36 17.51 -6.17
N HIS A 163 -22.47 17.77 -6.89
CA HIS A 163 -23.62 16.87 -6.92
C HIS A 163 -23.28 15.47 -7.43
N LYS A 164 -22.40 15.35 -8.44
CA LYS A 164 -21.91 14.04 -8.88
C LYS A 164 -21.13 13.32 -7.78
N ARG A 165 -20.22 14.01 -7.10
CA ARG A 165 -19.44 13.45 -5.99
C ARG A 165 -20.34 13.06 -4.82
N ASP A 166 -21.31 13.90 -4.45
CA ASP A 166 -22.18 13.66 -3.31
C ASP A 166 -23.08 12.43 -3.57
N ARG A 167 -23.62 12.28 -4.80
CA ARG A 167 -24.32 11.05 -5.22
C ARG A 167 -23.44 9.80 -5.15
N GLU A 168 -22.16 9.93 -5.50
CA GLU A 168 -21.23 8.82 -5.39
C GLU A 168 -20.97 8.47 -3.92
N ASN A 169 -20.77 9.46 -3.06
CA ASN A 169 -20.62 9.27 -1.62
C ASN A 169 -21.86 8.59 -1.00
N GLU A 170 -23.06 9.01 -1.40
CA GLU A 170 -24.32 8.36 -0.97
C GLU A 170 -24.37 6.87 -1.37
N ARG A 171 -23.88 6.51 -2.56
CA ARG A 171 -23.76 5.12 -2.98
C ARG A 171 -22.74 4.35 -2.14
N ARG A 172 -21.55 4.91 -1.93
CA ARG A 172 -20.51 4.30 -1.09
C ARG A 172 -20.99 4.08 0.34
N GLU A 173 -21.78 5.01 0.89
CA GLU A 173 -22.42 4.87 2.20
C GLU A 173 -23.50 3.76 2.20
N ALA A 174 -24.27 3.62 1.14
CA ALA A 174 -25.21 2.51 1.00
C ALA A 174 -24.48 1.16 0.96
N ASP A 175 -23.42 1.05 0.17
CA ASP A 175 -22.59 -0.15 0.05
C ASP A 175 -21.95 -0.52 1.39
N ALA A 176 -21.41 0.46 2.12
CA ALA A 176 -20.82 0.24 3.45
C ALA A 176 -21.86 -0.23 4.48
N ARG A 177 -23.09 0.29 4.43
CA ARG A 177 -24.20 -0.18 5.28
C ARG A 177 -24.57 -1.63 4.98
N GLU A 178 -24.63 -2.00 3.70
CA GLU A 178 -24.90 -3.38 3.30
C GLU A 178 -23.77 -4.32 3.74
N ALA A 179 -22.51 -3.93 3.52
CA ALA A 179 -21.35 -4.68 3.95
C ALA A 179 -21.33 -4.88 5.48
N THR A 180 -21.67 -3.84 6.25
CA THR A 180 -21.83 -3.92 7.72
C THR A 180 -22.91 -4.93 8.12
N ALA A 181 -24.08 -4.89 7.49
CA ALA A 181 -25.17 -5.81 7.80
C ALA A 181 -24.79 -7.27 7.54
N ARG A 182 -24.12 -7.54 6.42
CA ARG A 182 -23.62 -8.87 6.05
C ARG A 182 -22.58 -9.36 7.05
N LYS A 183 -21.60 -8.53 7.37
CA LYS A 183 -20.55 -8.85 8.34
C LYS A 183 -21.11 -9.19 9.72
N ARG A 184 -22.06 -8.41 10.21
CA ARG A 184 -22.76 -8.69 11.47
C ARG A 184 -23.57 -9.99 11.42
N ALA A 185 -24.07 -10.40 10.26
CA ALA A 185 -24.70 -11.71 10.09
C ALA A 185 -23.66 -12.83 10.19
N GLU A 186 -22.53 -12.72 9.47
CA GLU A 186 -21.44 -13.70 9.53
C GLU A 186 -20.86 -13.87 10.94
N ILE A 187 -20.70 -12.78 11.69
CA ILE A 187 -20.23 -12.83 13.10
C ILE A 187 -21.24 -13.59 13.97
N ARG A 188 -22.55 -13.33 13.80
CA ARG A 188 -23.61 -14.03 14.54
C ARG A 188 -23.63 -15.53 14.21
N ASP A 189 -23.51 -15.89 12.94
CA ASP A 189 -23.53 -17.28 12.50
C ASP A 189 -22.29 -18.04 13.01
N LYS A 190 -21.12 -17.41 13.03
CA LYS A 190 -19.89 -17.97 13.62
C LYS A 190 -19.99 -18.13 15.13
N ALA A 191 -20.65 -17.21 15.84
CA ALA A 191 -20.84 -17.30 17.28
C ALA A 191 -21.86 -18.37 17.71
N ALA A 192 -22.69 -18.85 16.78
CA ALA A 192 -23.70 -19.88 17.01
C ALA A 192 -23.23 -21.32 16.73
N GLN A 193 -22.02 -21.48 16.16
CA GLN A 193 -21.36 -22.77 15.90
C GLN A 193 -20.40 -23.13 17.04
#